data_AF-A0A380C3I8-F1
#
_entry.id   AF-A0A380C3I8-F1
#
_cell.length_a   1.000
_cell.length_b   1.000
_cell.length_c   1.000
_cell.angle_alpha   90.00
_cell.angle_beta   90.00
_cell.angle_gamma   90.00
#
_symmetry.space_group_name_H-M   'P 1'
#
loop_
_entity.id
_entity.type
_entity.pdbx_description
1 polymer ?
#
loop_
_entity_poly.entity_id
_entity_poly.type
_entity_poly.pdbx_seq_one_letter_code
_entity_poly.pdbx_strand_id
1 'polypeptide(L)'
;MDYDIRLYDDPNEMLSEIEKLNLKNNKSRIMAGYCWDWPTKNRQDVNHHDITIPEHDFGISWNIENTWAIEDSSVREAGCIHTAQGLEFDYVGVIIGDDLRFENGQIVTDYTKRARTDQSLRGIKKMAKEDPEKAESLADPIIRNTYRTLMTRGQKGCFLYCTDPALQQYFKERLEKVTFYRKKRQEMLYLIDEGEGYGY
;
A
#
# COMPACT_ATOMS: atom_id res chain seq x y z
N MET A 1 12.54 -16.54 7.05
CA MET A 1 12.83 -15.10 6.90
C MET A 1 11.58 -14.38 7.35
N ASP A 2 11.66 -13.52 8.36
CA ASP A 2 10.49 -12.75 8.80
C ASP A 2 10.15 -11.70 7.75
N TYR A 3 8.86 -11.55 7.48
CA TYR A 3 8.34 -10.54 6.57
C TYR A 3 8.46 -9.15 7.20
N ASP A 4 9.19 -8.25 6.55
CA ASP A 4 9.52 -6.91 7.07
C ASP A 4 8.40 -5.92 6.75
N ILE A 5 7.59 -5.58 7.76
CA ILE A 5 6.52 -4.59 7.64
C ILE A 5 6.92 -3.35 8.43
N ARG A 6 6.85 -2.18 7.80
CA ARG A 6 7.15 -0.89 8.44
C ARG A 6 6.12 0.15 8.06
N LEU A 7 5.84 1.06 8.99
CA LEU A 7 5.03 2.25 8.74
C LEU A 7 5.92 3.48 8.83
N TYR A 8 5.75 4.40 7.89
CA TYR A 8 6.50 5.64 7.81
C TYR A 8 5.57 6.81 8.07
N ASP A 9 6.03 7.76 8.89
CA ASP A 9 5.32 9.01 9.12
C ASP A 9 5.56 10.03 8.02
N ASP A 10 6.58 9.83 7.18
CA ASP A 10 6.87 10.66 6.01
C ASP A 10 7.02 9.78 4.75
N PRO A 11 6.27 10.05 3.67
CA PRO A 11 6.35 9.27 2.43
C PRO A 11 7.70 9.41 1.72
N ASN A 12 8.45 10.51 1.94
CA ASN A 12 9.81 10.68 1.41
C ASN A 12 10.80 9.70 2.07
N GLU A 13 10.66 9.43 3.37
CA GLU A 13 11.48 8.44 4.06
C GLU A 13 11.22 7.03 3.54
N MET A 14 9.94 6.70 3.32
CA MET A 14 9.54 5.44 2.70
C MET A 14 10.13 5.30 1.29
N LEU A 15 10.00 6.34 0.46
CA LEU A 15 10.57 6.36 -0.89
C LEU A 15 12.08 6.16 -0.85
N SER A 16 12.79 6.91 -0.01
CA SER A 16 14.24 6.79 0.13
C SER A 16 14.69 5.38 0.52
N GLU A 17 13.95 4.70 1.40
CA GLU A 17 14.28 3.32 1.77
C GLU A 17 14.03 2.34 0.63
N ILE A 18 12.93 2.51 -0.13
CA ILE A 18 12.67 1.70 -1.32
C ILE A 18 13.73 1.91 -2.39
N GLU A 19 14.18 3.14 -2.62
CA GLU A 19 15.28 3.44 -3.54
C GLU A 19 16.57 2.71 -3.14
N LYS A 20 16.96 2.79 -1.86
CA LYS A 20 18.15 2.10 -1.34
C LYS A 20 18.07 0.58 -1.53
N LEU A 21 16.90 -0.01 -1.30
CA LEU A 21 16.67 -1.44 -1.50
C LEU A 21 16.67 -1.80 -2.99
N ASN A 22 16.13 -0.92 -3.84
CA ASN A 22 16.12 -1.12 -5.28
C ASN A 22 17.53 -1.15 -5.88
N LEU A 23 18.46 -0.34 -5.39
CA LEU A 23 19.87 -0.33 -5.84
C LEU A 23 20.57 -1.69 -5.72
N LYS A 24 20.07 -2.60 -4.88
CA LYS A 24 20.70 -3.91 -4.65
C LYS A 24 20.46 -4.89 -5.81
N ASN A 25 19.29 -4.87 -6.41
CA ASN A 25 18.88 -5.88 -7.39
C ASN A 25 17.72 -5.48 -8.32
N ASN A 26 17.32 -4.22 -8.29
CA ASN A 26 16.19 -3.65 -9.01
C ASN A 26 14.84 -4.38 -8.78
N LYS A 27 14.60 -4.87 -7.55
CA LYS A 27 13.34 -5.55 -7.18
C LYS A 27 12.55 -4.81 -6.10
N SER A 28 12.61 -3.49 -6.05
CA SER A 28 11.80 -2.71 -5.10
C SER A 28 11.04 -1.60 -5.80
N ARG A 29 9.76 -1.40 -5.45
CA ARG A 29 8.89 -0.44 -6.15
C ARG A 29 7.93 0.29 -5.22
N ILE A 30 7.53 1.50 -5.63
CA ILE A 30 6.44 2.26 -5.00
C ILE A 30 5.13 1.96 -5.69
N MET A 31 4.07 1.82 -4.91
CA MET A 31 2.71 1.65 -5.40
C MET A 31 1.78 2.58 -4.63
N ALA A 32 0.65 2.93 -5.24
CA ALA A 32 -0.36 3.75 -4.57
C ALA A 32 -1.78 3.26 -4.85
N GLY A 33 -2.67 3.51 -3.89
CA GLY A 33 -4.10 3.42 -4.10
C GLY A 33 -4.58 4.42 -5.15
N TYR A 34 -5.72 4.15 -5.78
CA TYR A 34 -6.20 4.92 -6.93
C TYR A 34 -6.97 6.20 -6.52
N CYS A 35 -6.35 7.04 -5.68
CA CYS A 35 -6.95 8.29 -5.17
C CYS A 35 -6.60 9.53 -6.01
N TRP A 36 -5.47 9.51 -6.71
CA TRP A 36 -5.01 10.63 -7.53
C TRP A 36 -5.40 10.43 -9.00
N ASP A 37 -5.91 11.50 -9.62
CA ASP A 37 -6.26 11.48 -11.03
C ASP A 37 -5.01 11.25 -11.89
N TRP A 38 -5.18 10.49 -12.97
CA TRP A 38 -4.12 10.22 -13.94
C TRP A 38 -4.49 10.73 -15.33
N PRO A 39 -4.47 12.05 -15.55
CA PRO A 39 -4.93 12.67 -16.78
C PRO A 39 -4.02 12.31 -17.96
N THR A 40 -4.61 11.90 -19.09
CA THR A 40 -3.87 11.54 -20.32
C THR A 40 -2.93 12.63 -20.83
N LYS A 41 -3.25 13.91 -20.56
CA LYS A 41 -2.49 15.07 -21.02
C LYS A 41 -1.07 15.14 -20.45
N ASN A 42 -0.85 14.66 -19.22
CA ASN A 42 0.41 14.83 -18.50
C ASN A 42 1.19 13.52 -18.35
N ARG A 43 0.69 12.40 -18.89
CA ARG A 43 1.29 11.08 -18.67
C ARG A 43 2.70 10.92 -19.21
N GLN A 44 3.13 11.77 -20.14
CA GLN A 44 4.48 11.75 -20.71
C GLN A 44 5.39 12.83 -20.10
N ASP A 45 4.89 13.63 -19.16
CA ASP A 45 5.68 14.67 -18.51
C ASP A 45 6.32 14.11 -17.23
N VAL A 46 7.60 13.77 -17.33
CA VAL A 46 8.41 13.26 -16.22
C VAL A 46 8.59 14.27 -15.08
N ASN A 47 8.30 15.56 -15.31
CA ASN A 47 8.35 16.59 -14.26
C ASN A 47 6.98 16.81 -13.61
N HIS A 48 5.94 16.14 -14.09
CA HIS A 48 4.61 16.23 -13.51
C HIS A 48 4.41 15.14 -12.47
N HIS A 49 4.23 15.53 -11.21
CA HIS A 49 3.88 14.61 -10.14
C HIS A 49 2.35 14.52 -10.01
N ASP A 50 1.80 13.34 -10.31
CA ASP A 50 0.35 13.10 -10.20
C ASP A 50 -0.08 12.86 -8.74
N ILE A 51 0.72 12.09 -8.01
CA ILE A 51 0.49 11.75 -6.60
C ILE A 51 1.22 12.78 -5.77
N THR A 52 0.47 13.65 -5.11
CA THR A 52 1.01 14.71 -4.27
C THR A 52 0.44 14.60 -2.86
N ILE A 53 1.31 14.82 -1.88
CA ILE A 53 0.99 14.87 -0.44
C ILE A 53 1.63 16.17 0.10
N PRO A 54 0.92 17.31 0.01
CA PRO A 54 1.51 18.64 0.23
C PRO A 54 2.11 18.85 1.62
N GLU A 55 1.54 18.23 2.65
CA GLU A 55 2.01 18.32 4.04
C GLU A 55 3.43 17.76 4.24
N HIS A 56 3.91 16.94 3.31
CA HIS A 56 5.27 16.38 3.30
C HIS A 56 6.14 16.90 2.15
N ASP A 57 5.67 17.89 1.38
CA ASP A 57 6.31 18.31 0.11
C ASP A 57 6.63 17.12 -0.81
N PHE A 58 5.75 16.11 -0.80
CA PHE A 58 5.96 14.87 -1.53
C PHE A 58 5.24 14.89 -2.88
N GLY A 59 5.94 14.42 -3.91
CA GLY A 59 5.39 14.24 -5.24
C GLY A 59 6.05 13.06 -5.97
N ILE A 60 5.22 12.23 -6.61
CA ILE A 60 5.66 11.14 -7.48
C ILE A 60 4.69 11.00 -8.67
N SER A 61 5.20 10.59 -9.82
CA SER A 61 4.38 10.36 -11.02
C SER A 61 3.79 8.95 -11.02
N TRP A 62 2.60 8.78 -11.61
CA TRP A 62 2.14 7.44 -11.98
C TRP A 62 3.07 6.82 -13.02
N ASN A 63 3.13 5.49 -13.08
CA ASN A 63 4.01 4.80 -14.01
C ASN A 63 3.73 5.15 -15.47
N ILE A 64 4.74 5.69 -16.17
CA ILE A 64 4.57 6.29 -17.51
C ILE A 64 4.60 5.22 -18.60
N GLU A 65 5.40 4.17 -18.39
CA GLU A 65 5.67 3.14 -19.38
C GLU A 65 5.26 1.73 -18.93
N ASN A 66 5.16 0.81 -19.90
CA ASN A 66 4.93 -0.61 -19.66
C ASN A 66 6.15 -1.32 -19.04
N THR A 67 7.31 -0.66 -19.00
CA THR A 67 8.60 -1.17 -18.51
C THR A 67 8.86 -0.84 -17.04
N TRP A 68 7.92 -0.18 -16.36
CA TRP A 68 7.99 0.20 -14.93
C TRP A 68 8.45 -0.93 -13.98
N ALA A 69 8.10 -2.17 -14.27
CA ALA A 69 8.52 -3.29 -13.41
C ALA A 69 10.02 -3.64 -13.52
N ILE A 70 10.71 -3.13 -14.55
CA ILE A 70 12.02 -3.62 -15.01
C ILE A 70 13.05 -2.49 -15.13
N GLU A 71 12.64 -1.24 -15.37
CA GLU A 71 13.60 -0.13 -15.49
C GLU A 71 14.06 0.41 -14.13
N ASP A 72 15.37 0.61 -13.96
CA ASP A 72 15.94 1.13 -12.71
C ASP A 72 15.42 2.54 -12.37
N SER A 73 15.24 3.40 -13.38
CA SER A 73 14.74 4.78 -13.25
C SER A 73 13.30 4.86 -12.72
N SER A 74 12.50 3.81 -12.94
CA SER A 74 11.08 3.78 -12.62
C SER A 74 10.79 3.55 -11.12
N VAL A 75 11.80 3.41 -10.27
CA VAL A 75 11.63 3.34 -8.80
C VAL A 75 10.98 4.61 -8.24
N ARG A 76 11.16 5.75 -8.93
CA ARG A 76 10.50 7.04 -8.67
C ARG A 76 9.17 7.21 -9.39
N GLU A 77 8.56 6.12 -9.82
CA GLU A 77 7.21 6.10 -10.34
C GLU A 77 6.35 5.15 -9.49
N ALA A 78 5.09 5.51 -9.30
CA ALA A 78 4.14 4.68 -8.58
C ALA A 78 3.37 3.76 -9.52
N GLY A 79 3.41 2.46 -9.24
CA GLY A 79 2.51 1.48 -9.84
C GLY A 79 1.11 1.55 -9.23
N CYS A 80 0.10 1.19 -10.02
CA CYS A 80 -1.27 0.99 -9.55
C CYS A 80 -1.62 -0.50 -9.52
N ILE A 81 -2.84 -0.84 -9.06
CA ILE A 81 -3.29 -2.24 -9.01
C ILE A 81 -3.20 -2.95 -10.36
N HIS A 82 -3.47 -2.26 -11.46
CA HIS A 82 -3.48 -2.84 -12.81
C HIS A 82 -2.07 -3.18 -13.31
N THR A 83 -1.08 -2.36 -12.95
CA THR A 83 0.31 -2.56 -13.37
C THR A 83 1.04 -3.50 -12.43
N ALA A 84 0.64 -3.54 -11.16
CA ALA A 84 1.17 -4.49 -10.17
C ALA A 84 0.62 -5.92 -10.30
N GLN A 85 -0.44 -6.15 -11.08
CA GLN A 85 -1.08 -7.46 -11.15
C GLN A 85 -0.19 -8.49 -11.85
N GLY A 86 0.13 -9.59 -11.15
CA GLY A 86 0.98 -10.66 -11.66
C GLY A 86 2.48 -10.39 -11.55
N LEU A 87 2.87 -9.28 -10.90
CA LEU A 87 4.26 -8.95 -10.60
C LEU A 87 4.59 -9.25 -9.14
N GLU A 88 5.87 -9.50 -8.87
CA GLU A 88 6.41 -9.72 -7.53
C GLU A 88 7.72 -8.95 -7.37
N PHE A 89 7.88 -8.31 -6.22
CA PHE A 89 9.04 -7.52 -5.85
C PHE A 89 9.61 -8.04 -4.53
N ASP A 90 10.89 -7.78 -4.26
CA ASP A 90 11.46 -8.05 -2.94
C ASP A 90 10.80 -7.16 -1.88
N TYR A 91 10.71 -5.85 -2.16
CA TYR A 91 10.07 -4.88 -1.28
C TYR A 91 9.10 -3.99 -2.05
N VAL A 92 8.01 -3.61 -1.40
CA VAL A 92 7.09 -2.59 -1.93
C VAL A 92 6.84 -1.50 -0.91
N GLY A 93 6.81 -0.25 -1.36
CA GLY A 93 6.23 0.85 -0.60
C GLY A 93 4.81 1.12 -1.10
N VAL A 94 3.83 1.18 -0.21
CA VAL A 94 2.42 1.39 -0.57
C VAL A 94 1.92 2.66 0.09
N ILE A 95 1.51 3.61 -0.75
CA ILE A 95 0.81 4.83 -0.34
C ILE A 95 -0.69 4.53 -0.29
N ILE A 96 -1.27 4.63 0.90
CA ILE A 96 -2.70 4.48 1.16
C ILE A 96 -3.35 5.87 1.16
N GLY A 97 -4.25 6.09 0.21
CA GLY A 97 -4.95 7.36 0.04
C GLY A 97 -6.22 7.46 0.89
N ASP A 98 -6.90 8.60 0.78
CA ASP A 98 -8.11 8.97 1.54
C ASP A 98 -9.33 8.04 1.34
N ASP A 99 -9.29 7.16 0.35
CA ASP A 99 -10.34 6.16 0.08
C ASP A 99 -10.37 5.02 1.11
N LEU A 100 -9.37 4.95 2.00
CA LEU A 100 -9.35 4.04 3.14
C LEU A 100 -8.97 4.81 4.40
N ARG A 101 -9.84 4.77 5.42
CA ARG A 101 -9.66 5.52 6.67
C ARG A 101 -10.00 4.67 7.88
N PHE A 102 -9.63 5.14 9.06
CA PHE A 102 -10.07 4.55 10.32
C PHE A 102 -10.94 5.53 11.11
N GLU A 103 -12.21 5.20 11.25
CA GLU A 103 -13.21 6.06 11.90
C GLU A 103 -14.07 5.22 12.84
N ASN A 104 -14.34 5.73 14.04
CA ASN A 104 -15.24 5.08 15.02
C ASN A 104 -14.89 3.61 15.33
N GLY A 105 -13.60 3.27 15.38
CA GLY A 105 -13.13 1.93 15.72
C GLY A 105 -13.17 0.92 14.56
N GLN A 106 -13.45 1.35 13.34
CA GLN A 106 -13.52 0.50 12.16
C GLN A 106 -12.81 1.11 10.95
N ILE A 107 -12.34 0.24 10.05
CA ILE A 107 -11.79 0.65 8.75
C ILE A 107 -12.96 0.94 7.81
N VAL A 108 -13.02 2.17 7.30
CA VAL A 108 -14.06 2.65 6.38
C VAL A 108 -13.43 2.87 5.01
N THR A 109 -14.16 2.48 3.96
CA THR A 109 -13.78 2.79 2.57
C THR A 109 -14.62 3.95 2.04
N ASP A 110 -14.04 4.78 1.18
CA ASP A 110 -14.72 5.94 0.61
C ASP A 110 -14.48 6.04 -0.90
N TYR A 111 -15.45 5.58 -1.69
CA TYR A 111 -15.39 5.65 -3.14
C TYR A 111 -15.44 7.08 -3.70
N THR A 112 -15.84 8.07 -2.89
CA THR A 112 -15.88 9.47 -3.34
C THR A 112 -14.48 10.07 -3.45
N LYS A 113 -13.52 9.53 -2.68
CA LYS A 113 -12.10 9.88 -2.65
C LYS A 113 -11.27 9.20 -3.74
N ARG A 114 -11.88 8.30 -4.52
CA ARG A 114 -11.22 7.64 -5.65
C ARG A 114 -11.14 8.59 -6.84
N ALA A 115 -10.05 8.48 -7.58
CA ALA A 115 -9.80 9.23 -8.79
C ALA A 115 -10.95 9.06 -9.79
N ARG A 116 -11.25 10.11 -10.55
CA ARG A 116 -12.22 10.05 -11.64
C ARG A 116 -11.75 9.16 -12.79
N THR A 117 -10.43 9.01 -12.91
CA THR A 117 -9.80 8.15 -13.92
C THR A 117 -9.81 6.67 -13.53
N ASP A 118 -10.20 6.32 -12.30
CA ASP A 118 -10.32 4.92 -11.85
C ASP A 118 -11.50 4.23 -12.56
N GLN A 119 -11.17 3.34 -13.50
CA GLN A 119 -12.17 2.56 -14.23
C GLN A 119 -12.82 1.47 -13.39
N SER A 120 -12.19 1.04 -12.29
CA SER A 120 -12.72 -0.05 -11.44
C SER A 120 -14.00 0.34 -10.71
N LEU A 121 -14.22 1.64 -10.50
CA LEU A 121 -15.44 2.19 -9.86
C LEU A 121 -16.32 2.96 -10.86
N ARG A 122 -16.15 2.72 -12.16
CA ARG A 122 -16.94 3.37 -13.20
C ARG A 122 -18.43 3.09 -12.99
N GLY A 123 -19.21 4.16 -12.86
CA GLY A 123 -20.66 4.09 -12.65
C GLY A 123 -21.11 4.11 -11.18
N ILE A 124 -20.20 3.91 -10.21
CA ILE A 124 -20.53 3.92 -8.78
C ILE A 124 -21.12 5.26 -8.35
N LYS A 125 -20.55 6.40 -8.80
CA LYS A 125 -21.10 7.74 -8.48
C LYS A 125 -22.51 7.98 -9.04
N LYS A 126 -22.88 7.33 -10.14
CA LYS A 126 -24.25 7.39 -10.67
C LYS A 126 -25.17 6.52 -9.81
N MET A 127 -24.75 5.29 -9.54
CA MET A 127 -25.49 4.35 -8.69
C MET A 127 -25.76 4.94 -7.31
N ALA A 128 -24.77 5.60 -6.70
CA ALA A 128 -24.92 6.23 -5.39
C ALA A 128 -26.03 7.29 -5.30
N LYS A 129 -26.43 7.89 -6.43
CA LYS A 129 -27.56 8.84 -6.45
C LYS A 129 -28.91 8.13 -6.44
N GLU A 130 -28.96 6.89 -6.90
CA GLU A 130 -30.17 6.07 -7.02
C GLU A 130 -30.31 5.13 -5.82
N ASP A 131 -29.19 4.52 -5.39
CA ASP A 131 -29.09 3.53 -4.33
C ASP A 131 -27.69 3.62 -3.66
N PRO A 132 -27.56 4.44 -2.59
CA PRO A 132 -26.30 4.63 -1.87
C PRO A 132 -25.74 3.35 -1.24
N GLU A 133 -26.59 2.53 -0.60
CA GLU A 133 -26.17 1.30 0.10
C GLU A 133 -25.61 0.27 -0.88
N LYS A 134 -26.24 0.13 -2.04
CA LYS A 134 -25.73 -0.73 -3.11
C LYS A 134 -24.40 -0.23 -3.67
N ALA A 135 -24.26 1.07 -3.86
CA ALA A 135 -22.99 1.65 -4.32
C ALA A 135 -21.86 1.39 -3.32
N GLU A 136 -22.12 1.55 -2.02
CA GLU A 136 -21.16 1.28 -0.95
C GLU A 136 -20.76 -0.20 -0.89
N SER A 137 -21.74 -1.11 -0.86
CA SER A 137 -21.49 -2.56 -0.81
C SER A 137 -20.70 -3.10 -2.01
N LEU A 138 -20.79 -2.46 -3.19
CA LEU A 138 -19.97 -2.80 -4.35
C LEU A 138 -18.58 -2.18 -4.30
N ALA A 139 -18.46 -0.95 -3.79
CA ALA A 139 -17.19 -0.23 -3.77
C ALA A 139 -16.23 -0.70 -2.67
N ASP A 140 -16.75 -1.03 -1.47
CA ASP A 140 -15.94 -1.49 -0.33
C ASP A 140 -14.99 -2.65 -0.68
N PRO A 141 -15.46 -3.78 -1.27
CA PRO A 141 -14.56 -4.89 -1.60
C PRO A 141 -13.54 -4.51 -2.69
N ILE A 142 -13.86 -3.60 -3.61
CA ILE A 142 -12.94 -3.16 -4.66
C ILE A 142 -11.79 -2.35 -4.06
N ILE A 143 -12.10 -1.42 -3.15
CA ILE A 143 -11.11 -0.59 -2.47
C ILE A 143 -10.22 -1.47 -1.57
N ARG A 144 -10.81 -2.34 -0.76
CA ARG A 144 -10.04 -3.27 0.09
C ARG A 144 -9.17 -4.21 -0.73
N ASN A 145 -9.69 -4.75 -1.84
CA ASN A 145 -8.91 -5.63 -2.71
C ASN A 145 -7.76 -4.88 -3.40
N THR A 146 -7.92 -3.58 -3.68
CA THR A 146 -6.82 -2.73 -4.17
C THR A 146 -5.65 -2.80 -3.20
N TYR A 147 -5.86 -2.42 -1.94
CA TYR A 147 -4.77 -2.39 -0.96
C TYR A 147 -4.24 -3.76 -0.60
N ARG A 148 -5.11 -4.77 -0.48
CA ARG A 148 -4.67 -6.17 -0.31
C ARG A 148 -3.73 -6.59 -1.44
N THR A 149 -4.08 -6.26 -2.68
CA THR A 149 -3.26 -6.59 -3.84
C THR A 149 -1.90 -5.91 -3.74
N LEU A 150 -1.86 -4.59 -3.57
CA LEU A 150 -0.60 -3.84 -3.51
C LEU A 150 0.31 -4.31 -2.37
N MET A 151 -0.25 -4.47 -1.17
CA MET A 151 0.52 -4.86 0.02
C MET A 151 1.08 -6.28 -0.04
N THR A 152 0.55 -7.15 -0.90
CA THR A 152 1.02 -8.54 -1.05
C THR A 152 2.05 -8.72 -2.16
N ARG A 153 2.46 -7.63 -2.84
CA ARG A 153 3.44 -7.69 -3.94
C ARG A 153 4.89 -7.77 -3.48
N GLY A 154 5.18 -7.37 -2.24
CA GLY A 154 6.49 -7.57 -1.64
C GLY A 154 6.64 -8.99 -1.11
N GLN A 155 7.73 -9.68 -1.47
CA GLN A 155 8.07 -11.03 -1.01
C GLN A 155 8.84 -11.01 0.32
N LYS A 156 9.70 -10.00 0.51
CA LYS A 156 10.53 -9.83 1.71
C LYS A 156 9.97 -8.79 2.67
N GLY A 157 9.32 -7.74 2.14
CA GLY A 157 8.71 -6.73 2.98
C GLY A 157 7.75 -5.77 2.28
N CYS A 158 7.00 -5.05 3.09
CA CYS A 158 5.99 -4.07 2.68
C CYS A 158 6.03 -2.86 3.60
N PHE A 159 6.28 -1.69 3.03
CA PHE A 159 6.34 -0.42 3.73
C PHE A 159 5.07 0.37 3.44
N LEU A 160 4.50 1.01 4.46
CA LEU A 160 3.24 1.71 4.35
C LEU A 160 3.39 3.17 4.75
N TYR A 161 2.70 4.02 4.01
CA TYR A 161 2.35 5.37 4.42
C TYR A 161 0.83 5.53 4.25
N CYS A 162 0.13 6.03 5.28
CA CYS A 162 -1.29 6.33 5.21
C CYS A 162 -1.50 7.84 5.25
N THR A 163 -2.26 8.36 4.30
CA THR A 163 -2.74 9.75 4.30
C THR A 163 -3.68 10.04 5.48
N ASP A 164 -4.46 9.06 5.93
CA ASP A 164 -5.26 9.14 7.16
C ASP A 164 -4.43 8.80 8.41
N PRO A 165 -4.17 9.75 9.32
CA PRO A 165 -3.34 9.50 10.51
C PRO A 165 -3.96 8.48 11.47
N ALA A 166 -5.30 8.41 11.54
CA ALA A 166 -5.99 7.44 12.38
C ALA A 166 -5.78 6.01 11.89
N LEU A 167 -5.82 5.80 10.56
CA LEU A 167 -5.49 4.51 9.94
C LEU A 167 -4.03 4.13 10.15
N GLN A 168 -3.10 5.08 10.03
CA GLN A 168 -1.68 4.85 10.31
C GLN A 168 -1.48 4.34 11.74
N GLN A 169 -2.08 5.04 12.72
CA GLN A 169 -1.99 4.67 14.13
C GLN A 169 -2.61 3.29 14.39
N TYR A 170 -3.77 3.02 13.79
CA TYR A 170 -4.39 1.71 13.86
C TYR A 170 -3.45 0.60 13.35
N PHE A 171 -2.81 0.78 12.20
CA PHE A 171 -1.87 -0.23 11.68
C PHE A 171 -0.61 -0.38 12.54
N LYS A 172 -0.07 0.70 13.12
CA LYS A 172 1.03 0.62 14.09
C LYS A 172 0.65 -0.26 15.28
N GLU A 173 -0.49 -0.01 15.91
CA GLU A 173 -0.98 -0.82 17.05
C GLU A 173 -1.23 -2.29 16.67
N ARG A 174 -1.76 -2.54 15.48
CA ARG A 174 -1.97 -3.91 14.97
C ARG A 174 -0.63 -4.62 14.77
N LEU A 175 0.37 -3.95 14.22
CA LEU A 175 1.69 -4.50 13.98
C LEU A 175 2.41 -4.82 15.31
N GLU A 176 2.31 -3.93 16.30
CA GLU A 176 2.84 -4.16 17.65
C GLU A 176 2.22 -5.40 18.30
N LYS A 177 0.88 -5.51 18.26
CA LYS A 177 0.15 -6.68 18.79
C LYS A 177 0.59 -7.97 18.10
N VAL A 178 0.65 -7.98 16.76
CA VAL A 178 1.09 -9.17 16.00
C VAL A 178 2.52 -9.55 16.35
N THR A 179 3.42 -8.57 16.46
CA THR A 179 4.82 -8.78 16.81
C THR A 179 4.96 -9.35 18.23
N PHE A 180 4.22 -8.80 19.19
CA PHE A 180 4.18 -9.29 20.57
C PHE A 180 3.73 -10.75 20.63
N TYR A 181 2.61 -11.10 19.97
CA TYR A 181 2.11 -12.48 19.97
C TYR A 181 3.04 -13.45 19.24
N ARG A 182 3.72 -13.01 18.18
CA ARG A 182 4.74 -13.82 17.50
C ARG A 182 5.92 -14.14 18.41
N LYS A 183 6.47 -13.14 19.12
CA LYS A 183 7.56 -13.33 20.08
C LYS A 183 7.17 -14.28 21.20
N LYS A 184 6.01 -14.05 21.84
CA LYS A 184 5.50 -14.91 22.91
C LYS A 184 5.32 -16.37 22.48
N ARG A 185 4.84 -16.60 21.25
CA ARG A 185 4.70 -17.95 20.69
C ARG A 185 6.06 -18.62 20.45
N GLN A 186 7.04 -17.86 19.99
CA GLN A 186 8.40 -18.37 19.75
C GLN A 186 9.10 -18.73 21.07
N GLU A 187 8.97 -17.90 22.11
CA GLU A 187 9.45 -18.19 23.46
C GLU A 187 8.79 -19.45 24.04
N MET A 188 7.47 -19.61 23.87
CA MET A 188 6.76 -20.80 24.32
C MET A 188 7.23 -22.07 23.61
N LEU A 189 7.44 -22.02 22.29
CA LEU A 189 7.96 -23.16 21.52
C LEU A 189 9.37 -23.54 21.97
N TYR A 190 10.23 -22.55 22.24
CA TYR A 190 11.58 -22.78 22.75
C TYR A 190 11.58 -23.46 24.13
N LEU A 191 10.70 -23.03 25.04
CA LEU A 191 10.53 -23.64 26.36
C LEU A 191 10.01 -25.09 26.30
N ILE A 192 9.17 -25.42 25.31
CA ILE A 192 8.69 -26.80 25.09
C ILE A 192 9.84 -27.68 24.59
N ASP A 193 10.64 -27.19 23.63
CA ASP A 193 11.78 -27.91 23.06
C ASP A 193 12.88 -28.17 24.12
N GLU A 194 13.16 -27.19 24.99
CA GLU A 194 14.06 -27.38 26.14
C GLU A 194 13.49 -28.35 27.20
N GLY A 195 12.16 -28.43 27.32
CA GLY A 195 11.46 -29.33 28.24
C GLY A 195 11.43 -30.79 27.80
N GLU A 196 11.43 -31.06 26.48
CA GLU A 196 11.49 -32.41 25.92
C GLU A 196 12.92 -32.99 25.88
N GLY A 197 13.95 -32.15 26.04
CA GLY A 197 15.37 -32.55 26.07
C GLY A 197 15.86 -33.25 27.35
N TYR A 198 15.03 -33.39 28.38
CA TYR A 198 15.35 -34.08 29.64
C TYR A 198 14.27 -35.09 30.05
N GLY A 199 13.89 -35.97 29.12
CA GLY A 199 13.14 -37.20 29.42
C GLY A 199 14.01 -38.41 29.10
N TYR A 200 14.46 -39.11 30.15
CA TYR A 200 15.27 -40.35 30.20
C TYR A 200 15.28 -41.27 28.97
#